data_AF-A0A178ACC1-F1
#
_entry.id   AF-A0A178ACC1-F1
#
_cell.length_a   1.000
_cell.length_b   1.000
_cell.length_c   1.000
_cell.angle_alpha   90.00
_cell.angle_beta   90.00
_cell.angle_gamma   90.00
#
_symmetry.space_group_name_H-M   'P 1'
#
loop_
_entity.id
_entity.type
_entity.pdbx_description
1 polymer ?
#
loop_
_entity_poly.entity_id
_entity_poly.type
_entity_poly.pdbx_seq_one_letter_code
_entity_poly.pdbx_strand_id
1 'polypeptide(L)'
;MVHESDLPEEDVSVDRLTKEAQLLLGAVSVSTVRTLHFIIFYLLSNSHMRERLEQELRGAKFGWSNDRPTWSQLKKLPYLQALIKEGLRHSYGTMHRLPRVSPDEALLYTDRRDGKVWKIPAGLFETDETDVVAEHDYVVPLARLDSKGVRVVFP
;
A
#
# COMPACT_ATOMS: atom_id res chain seq x y z
N MET A 1 9.10 -5.61 -24.87
CA MET A 1 9.42 -5.99 -23.48
C MET A 1 8.69 -7.24 -23.00
N VAL A 2 7.56 -7.66 -23.60
CA VAL A 2 6.92 -8.97 -23.31
C VAL A 2 7.26 -10.04 -24.37
N HIS A 3 7.54 -9.65 -25.61
CA HIS A 3 7.85 -10.57 -26.72
C HIS A 3 9.22 -11.27 -26.67
N GLU A 4 10.09 -10.94 -25.70
CA GLU A 4 11.44 -11.50 -25.53
C GLU A 4 11.67 -11.95 -24.07
N SER A 5 10.62 -12.48 -23.45
CA SER A 5 10.63 -12.88 -22.05
C SER A 5 10.71 -14.40 -21.94
N ASP A 6 11.64 -14.93 -21.14
CA ASP A 6 11.73 -16.37 -20.79
C ASP A 6 10.62 -16.81 -19.81
N LEU A 7 9.51 -16.08 -19.75
CA LEU A 7 8.40 -16.36 -18.83
C LEU A 7 7.44 -17.39 -19.45
N PRO A 8 6.82 -18.25 -18.64
CA PRO A 8 5.74 -19.12 -19.07
C PRO A 8 4.63 -18.35 -19.83
N GLU A 9 4.01 -18.96 -20.85
CA GLU A 9 2.95 -18.32 -21.65
C GLU A 9 1.77 -17.80 -20.79
N GLU A 10 1.47 -18.49 -19.70
CA GLU A 10 0.47 -18.11 -18.70
C GLU A 10 0.77 -16.76 -18.02
N ASP A 11 2.04 -16.46 -17.76
CA ASP A 11 2.48 -15.22 -17.10
C ASP A 11 2.48 -14.00 -18.06
N VAL A 12 2.48 -14.24 -19.37
CA VAL A 12 2.40 -13.18 -20.41
C VAL A 12 1.03 -13.10 -21.08
N SER A 13 0.05 -13.86 -20.57
CA SER A 13 -1.31 -13.85 -21.09
C SER A 13 -1.96 -12.46 -20.95
N VAL A 14 -2.78 -12.08 -21.94
CA VAL A 14 -3.46 -10.78 -21.96
C VAL A 14 -4.35 -10.59 -20.73
N ASP A 15 -5.01 -11.64 -20.27
CA ASP A 15 -5.87 -11.61 -19.07
C ASP A 15 -5.07 -11.30 -17.80
N ARG A 16 -3.95 -12.00 -17.57
CA ARG A 16 -3.06 -11.75 -16.42
C ARG A 16 -2.52 -10.33 -16.44
N LEU A 17 -1.98 -9.88 -17.58
CA LEU A 17 -1.41 -8.54 -17.72
C LEU A 17 -2.47 -7.43 -17.54
N THR A 18 -3.71 -7.68 -18.00
CA THR A 18 -4.82 -6.76 -17.79
C THR A 18 -5.17 -6.65 -16.31
N LYS A 19 -5.25 -7.78 -15.59
CA LYS A 19 -5.48 -7.81 -14.14
C LYS A 19 -4.37 -7.09 -13.36
N GLU A 20 -3.11 -7.28 -13.75
CA GLU A 20 -1.98 -6.56 -13.14
C GLU A 20 -2.04 -5.04 -13.40
N ALA A 21 -2.38 -4.63 -14.62
CA ALA A 21 -2.54 -3.23 -14.95
C ALA A 21 -3.67 -2.57 -14.14
N GLN A 22 -4.81 -3.26 -13.98
CA GLN A 22 -5.92 -2.81 -13.13
C GLN A 22 -5.48 -2.66 -11.67
N LEU A 23 -4.73 -3.63 -11.14
CA LEU A 23 -4.20 -3.58 -9.78
C LEU A 23 -3.26 -2.38 -9.58
N LEU A 24 -2.35 -2.12 -10.54
CA LEU A 24 -1.45 -0.96 -10.49
C LEU A 24 -2.21 0.37 -10.54
N LEU A 25 -3.16 0.51 -11.46
CA LEU A 25 -3.96 1.72 -11.60
C LEU A 25 -4.79 1.99 -10.35
N GLY A 26 -5.43 0.97 -9.80
CA GLY A 26 -6.23 1.07 -8.60
C GLY A 26 -5.39 1.43 -7.37
N ALA A 27 -4.23 0.79 -7.20
CA ALA A 27 -3.33 1.05 -6.08
C ALA A 27 -2.84 2.52 -6.06
N VAL A 28 -2.45 3.07 -7.21
CA VAL A 28 -1.94 4.46 -7.30
C VAL A 28 -3.05 5.49 -7.13
N SER A 29 -4.25 5.21 -7.65
CA SER A 29 -5.37 6.16 -7.67
C SER A 29 -5.86 6.52 -6.27
N VAL A 30 -5.95 5.56 -5.35
CA VAL A 30 -6.53 5.82 -4.03
C VAL A 30 -5.49 6.23 -3.00
N SER A 31 -4.30 5.63 -2.99
CA SER A 31 -3.32 5.83 -1.92
C SER A 31 -2.53 7.14 -2.07
N THR A 32 -1.89 7.33 -3.23
CA THR A 32 -1.02 8.49 -3.51
C THR A 32 -1.82 9.77 -3.64
N VAL A 33 -2.91 9.74 -4.42
CA VAL A 33 -3.77 10.92 -4.64
C VAL A 33 -4.37 11.40 -3.32
N ARG A 34 -4.86 10.49 -2.47
CA ARG A 34 -5.42 10.84 -1.16
C ARG A 34 -4.37 11.49 -0.25
N THR A 35 -3.16 10.93 -0.23
CA THR A 35 -2.06 11.48 0.57
C THR A 35 -1.68 12.89 0.09
N LEU A 36 -1.55 13.09 -1.23
CA LEU A 36 -1.28 14.40 -1.81
C LEU A 36 -2.39 15.40 -1.51
N HIS A 37 -3.65 15.00 -1.69
CA HIS A 37 -4.80 15.85 -1.41
C HIS A 37 -4.83 16.29 0.06
N PHE A 38 -4.54 15.37 0.99
CA PHE A 38 -4.42 15.68 2.41
C PHE A 38 -3.32 16.71 2.67
N ILE A 39 -2.10 16.48 2.18
CA ILE A 39 -0.96 17.39 2.37
C ILE A 39 -1.27 18.78 1.79
N ILE A 40 -1.79 18.84 0.56
CA ILE A 40 -2.12 20.09 -0.13
C ILE A 40 -3.21 20.85 0.63
N PHE A 41 -4.27 20.18 1.09
CA PHE A 41 -5.34 20.81 1.87
C PHE A 41 -4.79 21.54 3.11
N TYR A 42 -3.93 20.89 3.90
CA TYR A 42 -3.36 21.50 5.10
C TYR A 42 -2.35 22.61 4.77
N LEU A 43 -1.58 22.48 3.69
CA LEU A 43 -0.71 23.56 3.22
C LEU A 43 -1.51 24.80 2.80
N LEU A 44 -2.64 24.62 2.12
CA LEU A 44 -3.49 25.73 1.69
C LEU A 44 -4.29 26.34 2.85
N SER A 45 -4.67 25.52 3.84
CA SER A 45 -5.44 25.95 5.01
C SER A 45 -4.58 26.60 6.10
N ASN A 46 -3.26 26.41 6.07
CA ASN A 46 -2.34 26.94 7.07
C ASN A 46 -1.20 27.71 6.39
N SER A 47 -1.30 29.04 6.39
CA SER A 47 -0.30 29.93 5.77
C SER A 47 1.10 29.75 6.35
N HIS A 48 1.21 29.52 7.67
CA HIS A 48 2.51 29.29 8.32
C HIS A 48 3.19 28.02 7.80
N MET A 49 2.43 26.93 7.60
CA MET A 49 2.99 25.69 7.04
C MET A 49 3.48 25.89 5.60
N ARG A 50 2.71 26.62 4.78
CA ARG A 50 3.09 26.94 3.40
C ARG A 50 4.32 27.83 3.33
N GLU A 51 4.35 28.90 4.11
CA GLU A 51 5.48 29.85 4.15
C GLU A 51 6.78 29.15 4.56
N ARG A 52 6.72 28.26 5.57
CA ARG A 52 7.88 27.47 5.99
C ARG A 52 8.38 26.54 4.89
N LEU A 53 7.48 25.89 4.14
CA LEU A 53 7.86 25.06 2.99
C LEU A 53 8.48 25.89 1.87
N GLU A 54 7.88 27.03 1.54
CA GLU A 54 8.43 27.93 0.53
C GLU A 54 9.82 28.44 0.90
N GLN A 55 10.06 28.79 2.17
CA GLN A 55 11.37 29.22 2.65
C GLN A 55 12.43 28.13 2.47
N GLU A 56 12.11 26.88 2.82
CA GLU A 56 13.03 25.75 2.63
C GLU A 56 13.32 25.51 1.14
N LEU A 57 12.30 25.55 0.28
CA LEU A 57 12.46 25.37 -1.17
C LEU A 57 13.28 26.50 -1.82
N ARG A 58 13.05 27.75 -1.41
CA ARG A 58 13.83 28.93 -1.86
C ARG A 58 15.29 28.83 -1.42
N GLY A 59 15.54 28.43 -0.17
CA GLY A 59 16.90 28.23 0.34
C GLY A 59 17.69 27.18 -0.44
N ALA A 60 17.00 26.16 -0.95
CA ALA A 60 17.58 25.15 -1.82
C ALA A 60 17.68 25.55 -3.30
N LYS A 61 17.32 26.80 -3.64
CA LYS A 61 17.33 27.39 -4.99
C LYS A 61 16.41 26.66 -6.00
N PHE A 62 15.34 26.01 -5.53
CA PHE A 62 14.37 25.37 -6.41
C PHE A 62 13.31 26.40 -6.86
N GLY A 63 12.98 26.40 -8.16
CA GLY A 63 11.86 27.18 -8.71
C GLY A 63 12.20 28.46 -9.49
N TRP A 64 13.46 28.71 -9.83
CA TRP A 64 13.85 29.94 -10.57
C TRP A 64 14.80 29.71 -11.75
N SER A 65 15.35 28.50 -11.91
CA SER A 65 15.98 28.05 -13.16
C SER A 65 15.11 26.99 -13.83
N ASN A 66 15.32 26.75 -15.13
CA ASN A 66 14.69 25.62 -15.84
C ASN A 66 15.14 24.24 -15.30
N ASP A 67 16.01 24.20 -14.29
CA ASP A 67 16.49 22.98 -13.68
C ASP A 67 15.47 22.45 -12.67
N ARG A 68 14.82 21.36 -13.04
CA ARG A 68 13.98 20.61 -12.11
C ARG A 68 14.85 20.03 -10.99
N PRO A 69 14.41 20.11 -9.72
CA PRO A 69 15.14 19.51 -8.63
C PRO A 69 15.26 18.00 -8.83
N THR A 70 16.47 17.48 -8.62
CA THR A 70 16.70 16.03 -8.61
C THR A 70 16.08 15.40 -7.36
N TRP A 71 15.77 14.10 -7.44
CA TRP A 71 15.31 13.35 -6.28
C TRP A 71 16.29 13.40 -5.09
N SER A 72 17.60 13.38 -5.37
CA SER A 72 18.65 13.47 -4.35
C SER A 72 18.61 14.80 -3.58
N GLN A 73 18.29 15.88 -4.28
CA GLN A 73 18.13 17.21 -3.71
C GLN A 73 16.88 17.30 -2.82
N LEU A 74 15.72 16.84 -3.30
CA LEU A 74 14.47 16.88 -2.54
C LEU A 74 14.50 16.03 -1.27
N LYS A 75 15.20 14.88 -1.29
CA LYS A 75 15.37 14.02 -0.11
C LYS A 75 16.09 14.70 1.05
N LYS A 76 16.91 15.70 0.78
CA LYS A 76 17.69 16.42 1.80
C LYS A 76 16.90 17.52 2.51
N LEU A 77 15.69 17.83 2.07
CA LEU A 77 14.87 18.91 2.62
C LEU A 77 14.08 18.42 3.85
N PRO A 78 14.50 18.75 5.09
CA PRO A 78 13.94 18.14 6.28
C PRO A 78 12.45 18.44 6.49
N TYR A 79 11.98 19.65 6.18
CA TYR A 79 10.60 20.03 6.38
C TYR A 79 9.67 19.42 5.32
N LEU A 80 10.08 19.40 4.04
CA LEU A 80 9.39 18.64 3.00
C LEU A 80 9.26 17.15 3.38
N GLN A 81 10.34 16.53 3.86
CA GLN A 81 10.29 15.14 4.33
C GLN A 81 9.37 14.97 5.54
N ALA A 82 9.35 15.91 6.47
CA ALA A 82 8.43 15.90 7.60
C ALA A 82 6.97 15.98 7.16
N LEU A 83 6.63 16.87 6.21
CA LEU A 83 5.29 16.98 5.65
C LEU A 83 4.84 15.71 4.94
N ILE A 84 5.72 15.07 4.16
CA ILE A 84 5.41 13.81 3.48
C ILE A 84 5.16 12.70 4.51
N LYS A 85 6.04 12.56 5.50
CA LYS A 85 5.90 11.53 6.54
C LYS A 85 4.65 11.74 7.38
N GLU A 86 4.35 12.98 7.74
CA GLU A 86 3.19 13.31 8.54
C GLU A 86 1.88 13.18 7.73
N GLY A 87 1.92 13.56 6.46
CA GLY A 87 0.85 13.31 5.49
C GLY A 87 0.55 11.83 5.35
N LEU A 88 1.58 10.97 5.23
CA LEU A 88 1.43 9.51 5.20
C LEU A 88 0.89 8.95 6.52
N ARG A 89 1.31 9.52 7.66
CA ARG A 89 0.81 9.11 8.99
C ARG A 89 -0.69 9.40 9.16
N HIS A 90 -1.16 10.52 8.62
CA HIS A 90 -2.54 10.99 8.79
C HIS A 90 -3.49 10.63 7.65
N SER A 91 -3.00 10.52 6.43
CA SER A 91 -3.75 9.99 5.28
C SER A 91 -3.81 8.47 5.41
N TYR A 92 -4.56 7.99 6.39
CA TYR A 92 -4.83 6.56 6.51
C TYR A 92 -5.51 6.07 5.23
N GLY A 93 -4.90 5.07 4.61
CA GLY A 93 -5.39 4.41 3.41
C GLY A 93 -6.51 3.42 3.73
N THR A 94 -6.36 2.18 3.29
CA THR A 94 -7.24 1.07 3.70
C THR A 94 -7.06 0.80 5.19
N MET A 95 -8.16 0.87 5.95
CA MET A 95 -8.15 0.64 7.41
C MET A 95 -8.36 -0.82 7.80
N HIS A 96 -8.39 -1.73 6.83
CA HIS A 96 -8.45 -3.17 7.05
C HIS A 96 -7.15 -3.82 6.58
N ARG A 97 -6.79 -4.94 7.21
CA ARG A 97 -5.65 -5.75 6.77
C ARG A 97 -6.01 -6.42 5.44
N LEU A 98 -5.04 -6.56 4.55
CA LEU A 98 -5.19 -7.49 3.43
C LEU A 98 -5.18 -8.91 4.00
N PRO A 99 -6.11 -9.79 3.56
CA PRO A 99 -6.10 -11.17 3.99
C PRO A 99 -4.78 -11.82 3.53
N ARG A 100 -4.21 -12.66 4.40
CA ARG A 100 -3.01 -13.43 4.11
C ARG A 100 -3.32 -14.88 4.42
N VAL A 101 -2.89 -15.78 3.55
CA VAL A 101 -2.99 -17.23 3.74
C VAL A 101 -1.59 -17.83 3.63
N SER A 102 -1.28 -18.82 4.46
CA SER A 102 -0.15 -19.71 4.19
C SER A 102 -0.71 -20.95 3.50
N PRO A 103 -0.51 -21.10 2.18
CA PRO A 103 -1.17 -22.16 1.42
C PRO A 103 -0.66 -23.54 1.81
N ASP A 104 0.65 -23.66 2.09
CA ASP A 104 1.32 -24.96 2.18
C ASP A 104 1.73 -25.34 3.60
N GLU A 105 1.82 -24.36 4.52
CA GLU A 105 2.42 -24.57 5.83
C GLU A 105 1.51 -24.10 6.97
N ALA A 106 1.41 -24.93 8.02
CA ALA A 106 0.76 -24.51 9.25
C ALA A 106 1.69 -23.55 10.01
N LEU A 107 1.21 -22.35 10.31
CA LEU A 107 1.96 -21.38 11.11
C LEU A 107 1.88 -21.74 12.58
N LEU A 108 3.04 -21.81 13.24
CA LEU A 108 3.14 -21.96 14.68
C LEU A 108 3.43 -20.61 15.32
N TYR A 109 2.58 -20.18 16.25
CA TYR A 109 2.78 -18.96 17.02
C TYR A 109 2.98 -19.31 18.49
N THR A 110 4.09 -18.88 19.09
CA THR A 110 4.33 -19.06 20.53
C THR A 110 3.99 -17.76 21.26
N ASP A 111 2.99 -17.79 22.15
CA ASP A 111 2.65 -16.62 22.95
C ASP A 111 3.76 -16.35 23.97
N ARG A 112 4.25 -15.11 23.96
CA ARG A 112 5.36 -14.67 24.81
C ARG A 112 5.00 -14.61 26.30
N ARG A 113 3.72 -14.61 26.64
CA ARG A 113 3.25 -14.44 28.02
C ARG A 113 3.25 -15.74 28.81
N ASP A 114 2.81 -16.83 28.19
CA ASP A 114 2.60 -18.13 28.84
C ASP A 114 3.35 -19.29 28.14
N GLY A 115 4.06 -19.02 27.04
CA GLY A 115 4.79 -20.04 26.28
C GLY A 115 3.87 -20.98 25.49
N LYS A 116 2.56 -20.71 25.43
CA LYS A 116 1.60 -21.55 24.72
C LYS A 116 1.87 -21.50 23.22
N VAL A 117 1.91 -22.67 22.59
CA VAL A 117 2.06 -22.80 21.13
C VAL A 117 0.68 -22.92 20.49
N TRP A 118 0.44 -22.05 19.52
CA TRP A 118 -0.77 -21.92 18.74
C TRP A 118 -0.52 -22.43 17.34
N LYS A 119 -1.41 -23.29 16.83
CA LYS A 119 -1.34 -23.81 15.46
C LYS A 119 -2.42 -23.14 14.61
N ILE A 120 -1.97 -22.44 13.58
CA ILE A 120 -2.81 -21.87 12.53
C ILE A 120 -2.67 -22.81 11.33
N PRO A 121 -3.73 -23.54 10.93
CA PRO A 121 -3.65 -24.49 9.81
C PRO A 121 -3.24 -23.83 8.49
N ALA A 122 -2.67 -24.63 7.58
CA ALA A 122 -2.45 -24.22 6.20
C ALA A 122 -3.81 -24.07 5.47
N GLY A 123 -3.87 -23.17 4.50
CA GLY A 123 -5.04 -22.93 3.67
C GLY A 123 -6.11 -22.02 4.27
N LEU A 124 -7.22 -21.91 3.54
CA LEU A 124 -8.39 -21.09 3.86
C LEU A 124 -9.36 -21.89 4.75
N PHE A 125 -9.94 -21.26 5.78
CA PHE A 125 -10.85 -21.93 6.71
C PHE A 125 -12.29 -21.47 6.48
N GLU A 126 -13.12 -22.35 5.90
CA GLU A 126 -14.52 -22.02 5.52
C GLU A 126 -14.61 -20.74 4.65
N THR A 127 -13.53 -20.45 3.93
CA THR A 127 -13.37 -19.35 2.98
C THR A 127 -12.80 -19.92 1.68
N ASP A 128 -12.97 -19.21 0.58
CA ASP A 128 -12.47 -19.63 -0.73
C ASP A 128 -11.72 -18.49 -1.44
N GLU A 129 -11.29 -18.71 -2.69
CA GLU A 129 -10.52 -17.71 -3.44
C GLU A 129 -11.26 -16.37 -3.56
N THR A 130 -12.60 -16.34 -3.50
CA THR A 130 -13.37 -15.09 -3.57
C THR A 130 -13.18 -14.19 -2.35
N ASP A 131 -12.71 -14.72 -1.21
CA ASP A 131 -12.37 -13.93 -0.02
C ASP A 131 -11.03 -13.18 -0.14
N VAL A 132 -10.21 -13.57 -1.12
CA VAL A 132 -8.84 -13.06 -1.30
C VAL A 132 -8.59 -12.48 -2.69
N VAL A 133 -9.39 -12.88 -3.69
CA VAL A 133 -9.33 -12.40 -5.07
C VAL A 133 -10.45 -11.39 -5.30
N ALA A 134 -10.12 -10.29 -6.00
CA ALA A 134 -11.12 -9.32 -6.42
C ALA A 134 -11.99 -9.93 -7.54
N GLU A 135 -13.25 -10.23 -7.24
CA GLU A 135 -14.22 -10.82 -8.19
C GLU A 135 -15.01 -9.75 -8.97
N HIS A 136 -15.18 -8.56 -8.39
CA HIS A 136 -15.93 -7.43 -8.96
C HIS A 136 -14.97 -6.23 -9.17
N ASP A 137 -15.44 -5.14 -9.80
CA ASP A 137 -14.68 -3.88 -10.08
C ASP A 137 -14.08 -3.16 -8.84
N TYR A 138 -14.12 -3.79 -7.67
CA TYR A 138 -13.39 -3.35 -6.50
C TYR A 138 -11.92 -3.74 -6.60
N VAL A 139 -11.08 -2.71 -6.73
CA VAL A 139 -9.61 -2.79 -6.71
C VAL A 139 -9.05 -3.52 -5.48
N VAL A 140 -9.80 -3.52 -4.37
CA VAL A 140 -9.36 -4.13 -3.11
C VAL A 140 -10.25 -5.34 -2.81
N PRO A 141 -9.70 -6.55 -2.66
CA PRO A 141 -10.47 -7.71 -2.24
C PRO A 141 -11.00 -7.45 -0.83
N LEU A 142 -12.32 -7.48 -0.71
CA LEU A 142 -13.01 -7.46 0.57
C LEU A 142 -13.52 -8.89 0.80
N ALA A 143 -13.06 -9.50 1.88
CA ALA A 143 -13.62 -10.79 2.31
C ALA A 143 -15.13 -10.66 2.46
N ARG A 144 -15.86 -11.75 2.22
CA ARG A 144 -17.31 -11.75 2.33
C ARG A 144 -17.72 -11.31 3.74
N LEU A 145 -18.85 -10.60 3.85
CA LEU A 145 -19.32 -10.12 5.16
C LEU A 145 -19.62 -11.26 6.15
N ASP A 146 -19.96 -12.44 5.64
CA ASP A 146 -20.22 -13.65 6.42
C ASP A 146 -19.01 -14.58 6.56
N SER A 147 -17.86 -14.18 6.01
CA SER A 147 -16.59 -14.91 6.10
C SER A 147 -16.21 -15.18 7.54
N LYS A 148 -15.92 -16.44 7.88
CA LYS A 148 -15.46 -16.83 9.22
C LYS A 148 -13.97 -16.59 9.43
N GLY A 149 -13.23 -16.28 8.37
CA GLY A 149 -11.82 -15.91 8.42
C GLY A 149 -10.90 -17.04 8.86
N VAL A 150 -9.81 -16.71 9.55
CA VAL A 150 -8.79 -17.67 9.96
C VAL A 150 -9.21 -18.39 11.24
N ARG A 151 -9.22 -19.74 11.23
CA ARG A 151 -9.39 -20.55 12.44
C ARG A 151 -8.08 -20.83 13.13
N VAL A 152 -8.02 -20.48 14.41
CA VAL A 152 -6.97 -20.93 15.32
C VAL A 152 -7.45 -22.21 16.01
N VAL A 153 -6.67 -23.28 15.92
CA VAL A 153 -7.01 -24.56 16.54
C VAL A 153 -6.27 -24.69 17.86
N PHE A 154 -7.00 -25.11 18.89
CA PHE A 154 -6.45 -25.39 20.21
C PHE A 154 -6.12 -26.89 20.30
N PRO A 155 -4.99 -27.25 20.95
CA PRO A 155 -4.79 -28.61 21.42
C PRO A 155 -5.77 -28.95 22.57
#